data_AF-A0A0Q5YW56-F1
#
_entry.id   AF-A0A0Q5YW56-F1
#
_cell.length_a   1.000
_cell.length_b   1.000
_cell.length_c   1.000
_cell.angle_alpha   90.00
_cell.angle_beta   90.00
_cell.angle_gamma   90.00
#
_symmetry.space_group_name_H-M   'P 1'
#
loop_
_entity.id
_entity.type
_entity.pdbx_description
1 polymer ?
#
loop_
_entity_poly.entity_id
_entity_poly.type
_entity_poly.pdbx_seq_one_letter_code
_entity_poly.pdbx_strand_id
1 'polypeptide(L)' 'MSDGATASDSPFIQGRNARLYGKTRESCPYGEGTDDRAAWLEAFDEAADDGREGTTTAGDATPA' A
#
# COMPACT_ATOMS: atom_id res chain seq x y z
N MET A 1 -18.14 -6.58 24.19
CA MET A 1 -16.91 -6.11 23.52
C MET A 1 -17.18 -6.18 22.02
N SER A 2 -17.71 -5.11 21.44
CA SER A 2 -18.05 -5.08 20.01
C SER A 2 -17.06 -4.19 19.29
N ASP A 3 -15.80 -4.63 19.22
CA ASP A 3 -14.74 -3.93 18.48
C ASP A 3 -14.11 -4.92 17.47
N GLY A 4 -15.01 -5.50 16.66
CA GLY A 4 -14.75 -6.62 15.77
C GLY A 4 -14.94 -6.26 14.32
N ALA A 5 -14.71 -5.01 13.92
CA ALA A 5 -14.23 -4.78 12.56
C ALA A 5 -12.76 -5.16 12.60
N THR A 6 -12.47 -6.44 12.34
CA THR A 6 -11.11 -6.97 12.14
C THR A 6 -10.29 -5.89 11.45
N ALA A 7 -9.24 -5.38 12.08
CA ALA A 7 -8.44 -4.26 11.56
C ALA A 7 -8.11 -4.41 10.05
N SER A 8 -8.00 -5.65 9.56
CA SER A 8 -7.87 -5.99 8.13
C SER A 8 -8.96 -5.45 7.17
N ASP A 9 -10.16 -5.11 7.62
CA ASP A 9 -11.25 -4.63 6.74
C ASP A 9 -11.28 -3.10 6.58
N SER A 10 -10.51 -2.35 7.40
CA SER A 10 -10.45 -0.89 7.27
C SER A 10 -9.79 -0.48 5.94
N PRO A 11 -10.28 0.59 5.26
CA PRO A 11 -9.70 1.07 4.00
C PRO A 11 -8.18 1.26 4.08
N PHE A 12 -7.70 1.76 5.21
CA PHE A 12 -6.28 1.90 5.52
C PHE A 12 -5.51 0.58 5.42
N ILE A 13 -5.97 -0.49 6.08
CA ILE A 13 -5.27 -1.79 6.05
C ILE A 13 -5.39 -2.44 4.66
N GLN A 14 -6.52 -2.27 3.98
CA GLN A 14 -6.67 -2.72 2.60
C GLN A 14 -5.67 -2.03 1.65
N GLY A 15 -5.41 -0.74 1.83
CA GLY A 15 -4.44 0.03 1.05
C GLY A 15 -3.01 -0.45 1.22
N ARG A 16 -2.59 -0.60 2.48
CA ARG A 16 -1.26 -1.14 2.81
C ARG A 16 -1.05 -2.55 2.25
N ASN A 17 -2.04 -3.42 2.42
CA ASN A 17 -2.02 -4.78 1.89
C ASN A 17 -1.95 -4.79 0.37
N ALA A 18 -2.72 -3.95 -0.31
CA ALA A 18 -2.69 -3.86 -1.76
C ALA A 18 -1.27 -3.58 -2.27
N ARG A 19 -0.52 -2.70 -1.59
CA ARG A 19 0.89 -2.44 -1.92
C ARG A 19 1.79 -3.66 -1.68
N LEU A 20 1.66 -4.31 -0.53
CA LEU A 20 2.42 -5.53 -0.18
C LEU A 20 2.17 -6.68 -1.18
N TYR A 21 0.96 -6.76 -1.73
CA TYR A 21 0.59 -7.74 -2.76
C TYR A 21 0.88 -7.27 -4.19
N GLY A 22 1.53 -6.11 -4.39
CA GLY A 22 1.94 -5.61 -5.70
C GLY A 22 0.81 -5.04 -6.57
N LYS A 23 -0.34 -4.68 -5.99
CA LYS A 23 -1.41 -3.97 -6.70
C LYS A 23 -1.01 -2.51 -6.96
N THR A 24 -1.74 -1.85 -7.86
CA THR A 24 -1.59 -0.42 -8.19
C THR A 24 -2.64 0.43 -7.48
N ARG A 25 -2.43 1.75 -7.40
CA ARG A 25 -3.42 2.69 -6.82
C ARG A 25 -4.79 2.63 -7.50
N GLU A 26 -4.81 2.27 -8.78
CA GLU A 26 -6.04 2.11 -9.58
C GLU A 26 -6.87 0.88 -9.17
N SER A 27 -6.28 -0.05 -8.40
CA SER A 27 -7.00 -1.20 -7.83
C SER A 27 -7.80 -0.82 -6.58
N CYS A 28 -7.81 0.45 -6.18
CA CYS A 28 -8.61 0.94 -5.06
C CYS A 28 -10.11 0.74 -5.37
N PRO A 29 -10.86 0.00 -4.52
CA PRO A 29 -12.28 -0.27 -4.75
C PRO A 29 -13.18 0.94 -4.43
N TYR A 30 -12.64 1.96 -3.76
CA TYR A 30 -13.38 3.12 -3.30
C TYR A 30 -13.46 4.21 -4.36
N GLY A 31 -14.63 4.85 -4.46
CA GLY A 31 -14.89 5.92 -5.41
C GLY A 31 -14.05 7.17 -5.17
N GLU A 32 -13.86 7.96 -6.22
CA GLU A 32 -13.11 9.21 -6.11
C GLU A 32 -13.83 10.21 -5.20
N GLY A 33 -13.08 10.83 -4.27
CA GLY A 33 -13.62 11.83 -3.35
C GLY A 33 -14.22 11.26 -2.06
N THR A 34 -14.15 9.95 -1.81
CA THR A 34 -14.55 9.38 -0.52
C THR A 34 -13.40 9.38 0.48
N ASP A 35 -13.73 9.52 1.77
CA ASP A 35 -12.75 9.40 2.87
C ASP A 35 -12.08 8.02 2.88
N ASP A 36 -12.81 6.95 2.51
CA ASP A 36 -12.25 5.60 2.40
C ASP A 36 -11.14 5.52 1.35
N ARG A 37 -11.31 6.18 0.19
CA ARG A 37 -10.27 6.25 -0.84
C ARG A 37 -9.05 7.01 -0.32
N ALA A 38 -9.26 8.11 0.40
CA ALA A 38 -8.16 8.88 0.98
C ALA A 38 -7.33 8.04 1.96
N ALA A 39 -7.99 7.33 2.88
CA ALA A 39 -7.33 6.45 3.84
C ALA A 39 -6.63 5.25 3.17
N TRP A 40 -7.24 4.66 2.15
CA TRP A 40 -6.62 3.57 1.38
C TRP A 40 -5.37 4.05 0.63
N LEU A 41 -5.43 5.21 -0.01
CA LEU A 41 -4.30 5.77 -0.76
C LEU A 41 -3.16 6.16 0.17
N GLU A 42 -3.47 6.81 1.30
CA GLU A 42 -2.48 7.17 2.32
C GLU A 42 -1.66 5.95 2.77
N ALA A 43 -2.33 4.86 3.13
CA ALA A 43 -1.66 3.64 3.57
C ALA A 43 -0.91 2.90 2.44
N PHE A 44 -1.44 2.94 1.21
CA PHE A 44 -0.77 2.39 0.04
C PHE A 44 0.54 3.14 -0.27
N ASP A 45 0.50 4.47 -0.19
CA ASP A 45 1.64 5.37 -0.36
C ASP A 45 2.69 5.16 0.73
N GLU A 46 2.27 5.05 2.00
CA GLU A 46 3.16 4.77 3.14
C GLU A 46 3.92 3.45 2.93
N ALA A 47 3.22 2.36 2.59
CA ALA A 47 3.88 1.07 2.30
C ALA A 47 4.74 1.09 1.04
N ALA A 48 4.52 2.03 0.12
CA ALA A 48 5.37 2.16 -1.06
C ALA A 48 6.72 2.77 -0.72
N ASP A 49 6.78 3.65 0.27
CA ASP A 49 8.03 4.24 0.77
C ASP A 49 8.84 3.21 1.55
N ASP A 50 8.18 2.42 2.39
CA ASP A 50 8.81 1.36 3.20
C ASP A 50 9.45 0.25 2.34
N GLY A 51 8.86 -0.04 1.18
CA GLY A 51 9.40 -1.00 0.20
C GLY A 51 10.53 -0.47 -0.71
N ARG A 52 10.86 0.83 -0.65
CA ARG A 52 11.91 1.43 -1.49
C ARG A 52 13.33 1.22 -1.02
N GLU A 53 13.54 0.46 0.06
CA GLU A 53 14.87 -0.12 0.37
C GLU A 53 15.16 -1.42 -0.40
N GLY A 54 14.20 -1.96 -1.18
CA GLY A 54 14.28 -3.31 -1.73
C GLY A 54 14.75 -3.49 -3.16
N THR A 55 14.36 -2.67 -4.14
CA THR A 55 14.68 -2.96 -5.56
C THR A 55 14.73 -1.72 -6.45
N THR A 56 15.90 -1.09 -6.61
CA THR A 56 16.39 -0.49 -7.87
C THR A 56 17.89 -0.21 -7.73
N THR A 57 18.69 -1.27 -7.85
CA THR A 57 19.99 -1.25 -8.54
C THR A 57 20.21 -2.65 -9.10
N ALA A 58 19.49 -2.94 -10.18
CA ALA A 58 20.06 -3.77 -11.22
C ALA A 58 20.87 -2.81 -12.10
N GLY A 59 22.14 -2.67 -11.74
CA GLY A 59 23.06 -1.70 -12.33
C GLY A 59 24.48 -2.06 -11.93
N ASP A 60 24.90 -3.25 -12.38
CA ASP A 60 26.26 -3.54 -12.86
C ASP A 60 27.39 -2.67 -12.30
N ALA A 61 28.15 -3.22 -11.35
CA ALA A 61 29.55 -2.84 -11.14
C ALA A 61 30.27 -3.98 -10.41
N THR A 62 30.86 -4.89 -11.18
CA THR A 62 32.00 -5.70 -10.72
C THR A 62 33.27 -4.85 -10.90
N PRO A 63 33.92 -4.35 -9.84
CA PRO A 63 35.33 -3.98 -9.96
C PRO A 63 36.20 -5.25 -9.90
N ALA A 64 37.11 -5.32 -10.87
CA ALA A 64 38.12 -6.35 -11.07
C ALA A 64 39.21 -6.37 -9.99
#